data_AF-A0A845F5J2-F1
#
_entry.id   AF-A0A845F5J2-F1
#
_cell.length_a   1.000
_cell.length_b   1.000
_cell.length_c   1.000
_cell.angle_alpha   90.00
_cell.angle_beta   90.00
_cell.angle_gamma   90.00
#
_symmetry.space_group_name_H-M   'P 1'
#
loop_
_entity.id
_entity.type
_entity.pdbx_description
1 polymer ?
#
loop_
_entity_poly.entity_id
_entity_poly.type
_entity_poly.pdbx_seq_one_letter_code
_entity_poly.pdbx_strand_id
1 'polypeptide(L)' 'MKLSPTIMAFFYLGLGSLFTYLAIQSASSNGEMWSFYTILLMVLATVDFVYAIRFFVLRKRITQLKKKDENKKR' A
#
# COMPACT_ATOMS: atom_id res chain seq x y z
N MET A 1 -16.97 11.05 8.93
CA MET A 1 -17.20 9.76 8.25
C MET A 1 -16.05 8.81 8.63
N LYS A 2 -16.33 7.60 9.14
CA LYS A 2 -15.26 6.64 9.45
C LYS A 2 -14.73 6.07 8.12
N LEU A 3 -13.57 6.55 7.66
CA LEU A 3 -12.88 5.97 6.51
C LEU A 3 -12.68 4.47 6.76
N SER A 4 -13.35 3.64 5.95
CA SER A 4 -13.24 2.19 6.07
C SER A 4 -11.78 1.78 5.86
N PRO A 5 -11.17 0.96 6.75
CA PRO A 5 -9.78 0.50 6.61
C PRO A 5 -9.49 -0.13 5.23
N THR A 6 -10.53 -0.68 4.60
CA THR A 6 -10.50 -1.25 3.25
C THR A 6 -10.35 -0.20 2.15
N ILE A 7 -10.98 0.97 2.30
CA ILE A 7 -10.87 2.07 1.34
C ILE A 7 -9.47 2.66 1.40
N MET A 8 -8.91 2.84 2.61
CA MET A 8 -7.54 3.31 2.73
C MET A 8 -6.52 2.32 2.17
N ALA A 9 -6.71 1.01 2.37
CA ALA A 9 -5.83 0.00 1.77
C ALA A 9 -5.77 0.11 0.23
N PHE A 10 -6.93 0.28 -0.41
CA PHE A 10 -7.01 0.48 -1.86
C PHE A 10 -6.39 1.79 -2.30
N PHE A 11 -6.58 2.85 -1.52
CA PHE A 11 -6.02 4.17 -1.80
C PHE A 11 -4.50 4.15 -1.77
N TYR A 12 -3.89 3.59 -0.72
CA TYR A 12 -2.44 3.43 -0.61
C TYR A 12 -1.87 2.51 -1.69
N LEU A 13 -2.57 1.43 -2.07
CA LEU A 13 -2.16 0.60 -3.21
C LEU A 13 -2.16 1.38 -4.54
N GLY A 14 -3.24 2.14 -4.79
CA GLY A 14 -3.36 2.96 -6.00
C GLY A 14 -2.28 4.04 -6.06
N LEU A 15 -2.05 4.73 -4.94
CA LEU A 15 -1.06 5.78 -4.83
C LEU A 15 0.37 5.25 -5.00
N GLY A 16 0.72 4.13 -4.35
CA GLY A 16 2.02 3.49 -4.52
C GLY A 16 2.26 2.99 -5.96
N SER A 17 1.21 2.47 -6.62
CA SER A 17 1.28 2.08 -8.04
C SER A 17 1.52 3.29 -8.95
N LEU A 18 0.86 4.43 -8.66
CA LEU A 18 1.05 5.68 -9.40
C LEU A 18 2.47 6.20 -9.23
N PHE A 19 3.00 6.25 -8.01
CA PHE A 19 4.39 6.67 -7.78
C PHE A 19 5.40 5.73 -8.45
N THR A 20 5.12 4.43 -8.50
CA THR A 20 5.96 3.47 -9.23
C THR A 20 5.95 3.76 -10.73
N TYR A 21 4.78 4.04 -11.31
CA TYR A 21 4.68 4.42 -12.72
C TYR A 21 5.46 5.71 -13.02
N LEU A 22 5.32 6.73 -12.17
CA LEU A 22 6.07 7.99 -12.29
C LEU A 22 7.58 7.78 -12.13
N ALA A 23 8.01 6.89 -11.23
CA ALA A 23 9.42 6.54 -11.08
C ALA A 23 9.98 5.86 -12.34
N ILE A 24 9.24 4.92 -12.91
CA ILE A 24 9.64 4.24 -14.16
C ILE A 24 9.72 5.25 -15.32
N GLN A 25 8.73 6.12 -15.44
CA GLN A 25 8.74 7.16 -16.48
C GLN A 25 9.92 8.12 -16.29
N SER A 26 10.18 8.56 -15.05
CA SER A 26 11.33 9.42 -14.73
C SER A 26 12.66 8.75 -15.04
N ALA A 27 12.82 7.46 -14.72
CA ALA A 27 14.03 6.71 -15.00
C ALA A 27 14.24 6.50 -16.51
N SER A 28 13.16 6.26 -17.26
CA SER A 28 13.19 5.99 -18.69
C SER A 28 13.41 7.27 -19.52
N SER A 29 12.76 8.38 -19.16
CA SER A 29 12.86 9.64 -19.91
C SER A 29 14.21 10.35 -19.74
N ASN A 30 14.80 10.28 -18.54
CA ASN A 30 16.06 10.98 -18.27
C ASN A 30 17.28 10.05 -18.33
N GLY A 31 17.11 8.73 -18.49
CA GLY A 31 18.19 7.73 -18.46
C GLY A 31 18.89 7.59 -17.09
N GLU A 32 18.59 8.49 -16.15
CA GLU A 32 19.21 8.57 -14.84
C GLU A 32 18.33 7.89 -13.79
N MET A 33 18.44 6.57 -13.70
CA MET A 33 17.82 5.80 -12.62
C MET A 33 18.29 6.26 -11.22
N TRP A 34 19.44 6.92 -11.16
CA TRP A 34 20.05 7.49 -9.96
C TRP A 34 19.65 8.95 -9.68
N SER A 35 18.73 9.52 -10.46
CA SER A 35 18.24 10.87 -10.21
C SER A 35 17.55 10.96 -8.85
N PHE A 36 17.78 12.07 -8.14
CA PHE A 36 17.18 12.32 -6.82
C PHE A 36 15.65 12.15 -6.85
N TYR A 37 14.99 12.63 -7.90
CA TYR A 37 13.54 12.53 -8.04
C TYR A 37 13.06 11.09 -8.20
N THR A 38 13.76 10.26 -8.98
CA THR A 38 13.42 8.85 -9.17
C THR A 38 13.55 8.08 -7.85
N ILE A 39 14.63 8.32 -7.10
CA ILE A 39 14.83 7.71 -5.79
C ILE A 39 13.75 8.17 -4.80
N LEU A 40 13.42 9.47 -4.79
CA LEU A 40 12.34 9.99 -3.95
C LEU A 40 10.99 9.33 -4.25
N LEU A 41 10.64 9.17 -5.53
CA LEU A 41 9.41 8.49 -5.96
C LEU A 41 9.41 7.00 -5.56
N MET A 42 10.54 6.30 -5.68
CA MET A 42 10.67 4.91 -5.23
C MET A 42 10.51 4.76 -3.71
N VAL A 43 11.07 5.69 -2.93
CA VAL A 43 10.91 5.69 -1.46
C VAL A 43 9.46 5.95 -1.08
N LEU A 44 8.79 6.93 -1.70
CA LEU A 44 7.37 7.20 -1.47
C LEU A 44 6.50 5.99 -1.82
N ALA A 45 6.71 5.39 -2.99
CA ALA A 45 6.01 4.18 -3.40
C ALA A 45 6.20 3.04 -2.37
N THR A 46 7.42 2.86 -1.87
CA THR A 46 7.72 1.83 -0.85
C THR A 46 6.93 2.07 0.43
N VAL A 47 6.86 3.32 0.91
CA VAL A 47 6.09 3.68 2.10
C VAL A 47 4.60 3.35 1.89
N ASP A 48 4.04 3.72 0.74
CA ASP A 48 2.63 3.43 0.40
C ASP A 48 2.34 1.92 0.37
N PHE A 49 3.23 1.12 -0.24
CA PHE A 49 3.09 -0.35 -0.26
C PHE A 49 3.19 -0.96 1.14
N VAL A 50 4.06 -0.46 2.01
CA VAL A 50 4.14 -0.92 3.41
C VAL A 50 2.82 -0.68 4.14
N TYR A 51 2.23 0.50 3.99
CA TYR A 51 0.92 0.79 4.58
C TYR A 51 -0.18 -0.11 4.01
N ALA A 52 -0.22 -0.28 2.68
CA ALA A 52 -1.14 -1.21 2.02
C ALA A 52 -1.04 -2.65 2.58
N ILE A 53 0.18 -3.17 2.72
CA ILE A 53 0.43 -4.50 3.29
C ILE A 53 -0.05 -4.56 4.74
N ARG A 54 0.25 -3.54 5.56
CA ARG A 54 -0.22 -3.46 6.95
C ARG A 54 -1.74 -3.53 7.04
N PHE A 55 -2.46 -2.80 6.18
CA PHE A 55 -3.93 -2.86 6.13
C PHE A 55 -4.45 -4.24 5.71
N PHE A 56 -3.79 -4.91 4.77
CA PHE A 56 -4.16 -6.27 4.37
C PHE A 56 -3.96 -7.29 5.49
N VAL A 57 -2.85 -7.22 6.20
CA VAL A 57 -2.57 -8.07 7.39
C VAL A 57 -3.58 -7.78 8.51
N LEU A 58 -3.88 -6.50 8.77
CA LEU A 58 -4.88 -6.09 9.76
C LEU A 58 -6.25 -6.68 9.42
N ARG A 59 -6.68 -6.60 8.16
CA ARG A 59 -7.95 -7.19 7.70
C ARG A 59 -7.97 -8.71 7.95
N LYS A 60 -6.89 -9.42 7.60
CA LYS A 60 -6.77 -10.87 7.88
C LYS A 60 -6.89 -11.19 9.37
N ARG A 61 -6.21 -10.44 10.24
CA ARG A 61 -6.29 -10.63 11.70
C ARG A 61 -7.70 -10.38 12.24
N ILE A 62 -8.37 -9.31 11.80
CA ILE A 62 -9.75 -9.01 12.22
C ILE A 62 -10.70 -10.13 11.79
N THR A 63 -10.56 -10.66 10.57
CA THR A 63 -11.38 -11.79 10.10
C THR A 63 -11.13 -13.06 10.90
N GLN A 64 -9.88 -13.34 11.29
CA GLN A 64 -9.54 -14.50 12.12
C GLN A 64 -10.14 -14.39 13.53
N LEU A 65 -10.07 -13.21 14.15
CA LEU A 65 -10.67 -12.96 15.46
C LEU A 65 -12.19 -13.14 15.43
N LYS A 66 -12.87 -12.58 14.41
CA LYS A 66 -14.31 -12.78 14.22
C LYS A 66 -14.70 -14.26 14.09
N LYS A 67 -13.95 -15.03 13.29
CA LYS A 67 -14.18 -16.48 13.15
C LYS A 67 -13.98 -17.23 14.47
N LYS A 68 -12.99 -16.84 15.29
CA LYS A 68 -12.73 -17.48 16.59
C LYS A 68 -13.86 -17.20 17.60
N ASP A 69 -14.42 -15.99 17.59
CA ASP A 69 -15.57 -15.64 18.44
C ASP A 69 -16.85 -16.36 18.02
N GLU A 70 -17.10 -16.53 16.72
CA GLU A 70 -18.24 -17.32 16.22
C GLU A 70 -18.13 -18.80 16.61
N ASN A 71 -16.93 -19.38 16.52
CA ASN A 71 -16.70 -20.79 16.88
C ASN A 71 -16.76 -21.05 18.39
N LYS A 72 -16.59 -20.01 19.23
CA LYS A 72 -16.76 -20.09 20.70
C LYS A 72 -18.23 -19.99 21.14
N LYS A 73 -19.10 -19.45 20.29
CA LYS A 73 -20.54 -19.29 20.55
C LYS A 73 -21.41 -20.45 20.07
N ARG A 74 -20.87 -21.32 19.23
CA ARG A 74 -21.49 -22.61 18.82
C ARG A 74 -21.06 -23.71 19.77
#